data_AF-A0A2V9FAC0-F1
#
_entry.id   AF-A0A2V9FAC0-F1
#
_cell.length_a   1.000
_cell.length_b   1.000
_cell.length_c   1.000
_cell.angle_alpha   90.00
_cell.angle_beta   90.00
_cell.angle_gamma   90.00
#
_symmetry.space_group_name_H-M   'P 1'
#
loop_
_entity.id
_entity.type
_entity.pdbx_description
1 polymer ?
#
loop_
_entity_poly.entity_id
_entity_poly.type
_entity_poly.pdbx_seq_one_letter_code
_entity_poly.pdbx_strand_id
1 'polypeptide(L)'
;TGGKGNYMISAMEDTGTMQALTFLSQASRVDLQRVLVLRTVSNYDREPPGMSVTDSLKTMVSGNYSAYFPALEVAQTLGDKVVREIVEHWADRESTLPHQP
;
A
#
# COMPACT_ATOMS: atom_id res chain seq x y z
N THR A 1 -7.97 -8.29 -15.92
CA THR A 1 -6.57 -7.93 -16.23
C THR A 1 -6.11 -8.36 -17.63
N GLY A 2 -6.98 -8.85 -18.54
CA GLY A 2 -6.52 -9.33 -19.87
C GLY A 2 -5.40 -10.39 -19.77
N GLY A 3 -5.38 -11.17 -18.68
CA GLY A 3 -4.34 -12.18 -18.40
C GLY A 3 -3.01 -11.65 -17.82
N LYS A 4 -2.84 -10.33 -17.66
CA LYS A 4 -1.54 -9.73 -17.27
C LYS A 4 -1.34 -9.47 -15.78
N GLY A 5 -2.40 -9.62 -14.99
CA GLY A 5 -2.35 -9.27 -13.57
C GLY A 5 -2.09 -10.49 -12.70
N ASN A 6 -1.18 -10.32 -11.74
CA ASN A 6 -0.92 -11.30 -10.69
C ASN A 6 -1.62 -10.87 -9.40
N TYR A 7 -2.26 -11.82 -8.73
CA TYR A 7 -2.83 -11.59 -7.42
C TYR A 7 -1.70 -11.55 -6.38
N MET A 8 -1.47 -10.39 -5.78
CA MET A 8 -0.38 -10.20 -4.82
C MET A 8 -0.88 -9.89 -3.42
N ILE A 9 -1.74 -8.88 -3.27
CA ILE A 9 -2.17 -8.35 -1.97
C ILE A 9 -3.65 -7.95 -2.04
N SER A 10 -4.40 -8.30 -1.00
CA SER A 10 -5.74 -7.79 -0.69
C SER A 10 -5.66 -6.57 0.22
N ALA A 11 -6.44 -5.53 -0.06
CA ALA A 11 -6.59 -4.33 0.77
C ALA A 11 -7.96 -3.68 0.49
N MET A 12 -8.42 -2.76 1.34
CA MET A 12 -9.81 -2.28 1.31
C MET A 12 -9.95 -0.81 0.89
N GLU A 13 -8.97 0.03 1.19
CA GLU A 13 -9.11 1.48 1.17
C GLU A 13 -8.64 2.11 -0.15
N ASP A 14 -7.61 1.55 -0.77
CA ASP A 14 -6.86 2.22 -1.85
C ASP A 14 -7.70 2.50 -3.10
N THR A 15 -8.66 1.61 -3.43
CA THR A 15 -9.53 1.83 -4.59
C THR A 15 -10.40 3.07 -4.40
N GLY A 16 -10.92 3.30 -3.19
CA GLY A 16 -11.70 4.49 -2.86
C GLY A 16 -10.84 5.75 -2.85
N THR A 17 -9.67 5.69 -2.22
CA THR A 17 -8.70 6.79 -2.18
C THR A 17 -8.25 7.18 -3.59
N MET A 18 -7.89 6.21 -4.43
CA MET A 18 -7.45 6.45 -5.81
C MET A 18 -8.57 7.00 -6.68
N GLN A 19 -9.81 6.54 -6.47
CA GLN A 19 -10.97 7.08 -7.17
C GLN A 19 -11.20 8.56 -6.81
N ALA A 20 -11.10 8.92 -5.53
CA ALA A 20 -11.22 10.31 -5.08
C ALA A 20 -10.09 11.19 -5.66
N LEU A 21 -8.84 10.72 -5.63
CA LEU A 21 -7.70 11.41 -6.24
C LEU A 21 -7.85 11.55 -7.75
N THR A 22 -8.47 10.56 -8.42
CA THR A 22 -8.77 10.63 -9.85
C THR A 22 -9.74 11.75 -10.16
N PHE A 23 -10.82 11.90 -9.39
CA PHE A 23 -11.75 13.01 -9.56
C PHE A 23 -11.09 14.37 -9.28
N LEU A 24 -10.23 14.46 -8.27
CA LEU A 24 -9.47 15.68 -7.99
C LEU A 24 -8.51 16.02 -9.13
N SER A 25 -7.89 15.02 -9.75
CA SER A 25 -6.99 15.24 -10.89
C SER A 25 -7.74 15.68 -12.14
N GLN A 26 -8.91 15.11 -12.41
CA GLN A 26 -9.82 15.60 -13.46
C GLN A 26 -10.26 17.06 -13.23
N ALA A 27 -10.35 17.48 -11.96
CA ALA A 27 -10.64 18.86 -11.57
C ALA A 27 -9.39 19.76 -11.46
N SER A 28 -8.23 19.28 -11.93
CA SER A 28 -6.93 19.97 -11.87
C SER A 28 -6.50 20.41 -10.46
N ARG A 29 -6.90 19.65 -9.42
CA ARG A 29 -6.56 19.92 -8.01
C ARG A 29 -5.37 19.12 -7.50
N VAL A 30 -5.07 17.98 -8.12
CA VAL A 30 -3.93 17.11 -7.77
C VAL A 30 -3.34 16.50 -9.04
N ASP A 31 -2.09 16.08 -8.98
CA ASP A 31 -1.42 15.33 -10.05
C ASP A 31 -1.35 13.85 -9.67
N LEU A 32 -2.09 13.00 -10.41
CA LEU A 32 -2.12 11.56 -10.19
C LEU A 32 -0.75 10.89 -10.41
N GLN A 33 0.16 11.48 -11.19
CA GLN A 33 1.50 10.92 -11.38
C GLN A 33 2.36 11.00 -10.11
N ARG A 34 1.93 11.76 -9.09
CA ARG A 34 2.66 11.95 -7.83
C ARG A 34 2.10 11.11 -6.68
N VAL A 35 1.26 10.12 -6.96
CA VAL A 35 0.68 9.26 -5.94
C VAL A 35 1.52 7.98 -5.79
N LEU A 36 2.01 7.73 -4.58
CA LEU A 36 2.69 6.50 -4.20
C LEU A 36 1.83 5.73 -3.20
N VAL A 37 1.58 4.45 -3.47
CA VAL A 37 0.93 3.53 -2.53
C VAL A 37 1.97 2.58 -1.97
N LEU A 38 2.27 2.71 -0.67
CA LEU A 38 3.13 1.78 0.07
C LEU A 38 2.26 0.80 0.84
N ARG A 39 2.34 -0.49 0.48
CA ARG A 39 1.64 -1.57 1.21
C ARG A 39 2.64 -2.47 1.92
N THR A 40 2.30 -2.85 3.15
CA THR A 40 2.98 -3.88 3.94
C THR A 40 2.00 -4.99 4.31
N VAL A 41 2.48 -6.23 4.35
CA VAL A 41 1.61 -7.41 4.51
C VAL A 41 1.56 -7.85 5.97
N SER A 42 0.38 -7.72 6.61
CA SER A 42 0.17 -8.11 8.01
C SER A 42 -0.19 -9.58 8.20
N ASN A 43 -0.74 -10.23 7.18
CA ASN A 43 -1.20 -11.62 7.19
C ASN A 43 -1.55 -12.11 5.78
N TYR A 44 -1.89 -13.39 5.69
CA TYR A 44 -2.44 -14.00 4.49
C TYR A 44 -3.96 -13.77 4.40
N ASP A 45 -4.46 -13.60 3.18
CA ASP A 45 -5.87 -13.47 2.84
C ASP A 45 -6.56 -14.82 2.59
N ARG A 46 -5.78 -15.91 2.63
CA ARG A 46 -6.21 -17.30 2.45
C ARG A 46 -5.52 -18.22 3.44
N GLU A 47 -6.11 -19.39 3.62
CA GLU A 47 -5.55 -20.46 4.41
C GLU A 47 -4.21 -20.96 3.85
N PRO A 48 -3.26 -21.35 4.71
CA PRO A 48 -2.05 -22.03 4.26
C PRO A 48 -2.39 -23.43 3.71
N PRO A 49 -1.56 -23.99 2.82
CA PRO A 49 -1.80 -25.32 2.26
C PRO A 49 -2.00 -26.39 3.35
N GLY A 50 -3.09 -27.15 3.24
CA GLY A 50 -3.43 -28.24 4.16
C GLY A 50 -4.21 -27.83 5.42
N MET A 51 -4.53 -26.55 5.60
CA MET A 51 -5.39 -26.07 6.68
C MET A 51 -6.84 -25.91 6.20
N SER A 52 -7.82 -26.16 7.08
CA SER A 52 -9.22 -25.88 6.76
C SER A 52 -9.49 -24.37 6.78
N VAL A 53 -10.37 -23.89 5.90
CA VAL A 53 -10.78 -22.47 5.87
C VAL A 53 -11.33 -22.02 7.22
N THR A 54 -12.12 -22.87 7.88
CA THR A 54 -12.72 -22.56 9.18
C THR A 54 -11.66 -22.39 10.28
N ASP A 55 -10.63 -23.23 10.31
CA ASP A 55 -9.57 -23.12 11.31
C ASP A 55 -8.64 -21.94 11.04
N SER A 56 -8.31 -21.69 9.77
CA SER A 56 -7.59 -20.47 9.38
C SER A 56 -8.38 -19.23 9.79
N LEU A 57 -9.69 -19.19 9.54
CA LEU A 57 -10.53 -18.04 9.92
C LEU A 57 -10.53 -17.80 11.43
N LYS A 58 -10.60 -18.86 12.25
CA LYS A 58 -10.51 -18.74 13.71
C LYS A 58 -9.22 -18.08 14.16
N THR A 59 -8.10 -18.33 13.48
CA THR A 59 -6.81 -17.68 13.83
C THR A 59 -6.79 -16.18 13.54
N MET A 60 -7.68 -15.68 12.68
CA MET A 60 -7.80 -14.26 12.35
C MET A 60 -8.75 -13.52 13.30
N VAL A 61 -9.57 -14.25 14.07
CA VAL A 61 -10.40 -13.66 15.12
C VAL A 61 -9.45 -13.22 16.23
N SER A 62 -9.57 -11.96 16.68
CA SER A 62 -8.78 -11.33 17.77
C SER A 62 -7.52 -10.56 17.38
N GLY A 63 -7.46 -9.95 16.19
CA GLY A 63 -6.40 -8.99 15.83
C GLY A 63 -4.98 -9.60 15.79
N ASN A 64 -4.89 -10.92 15.83
CA ASN A 64 -3.64 -11.68 15.88
C ASN A 64 -3.11 -11.92 14.46
N TYR A 65 -2.89 -10.84 13.71
CA TYR A 65 -2.31 -10.95 12.38
C TYR A 65 -0.86 -11.41 12.49
N SER A 66 -0.52 -12.48 11.77
CA SER A 66 0.75 -13.21 11.92
C SER A 66 2.00 -12.33 11.76
N ALA A 67 1.90 -11.21 11.05
CA ALA A 67 2.98 -10.26 10.82
C ALA A 67 2.58 -8.80 11.10
N TYR A 68 1.62 -8.55 12.01
CA TYR A 68 1.14 -7.19 12.29
C TYR A 68 2.27 -6.21 12.63
N PHE A 69 3.04 -6.50 13.69
CA PHE A 69 4.11 -5.61 14.15
C PHE A 69 5.24 -5.45 13.11
N PRO A 70 5.76 -6.53 12.48
CA PRO A 70 6.71 -6.39 11.39
C PRO A 70 6.19 -5.53 10.23
N ALA A 71 4.91 -5.67 9.87
CA ALA A 71 4.31 -4.85 8.81
C ALA A 71 4.31 -3.36 9.17
N LEU A 72 3.95 -3.02 10.42
CA LEU A 72 4.00 -1.63 10.91
C LEU A 72 5.43 -1.07 10.92
N GLU A 73 6.40 -1.85 11.39
CA GLU A 73 7.80 -1.45 11.44
C GLU A 73 8.34 -1.15 10.04
N VAL A 74 8.10 -2.05 9.07
CA VAL A 74 8.50 -1.85 7.68
C VAL A 74 7.80 -0.63 7.06
N ALA A 75 6.51 -0.45 7.34
CA ALA A 75 5.76 0.71 6.84
C ALA A 75 6.36 2.02 7.35
N GLN A 76 6.75 2.07 8.62
CA GLN A 76 7.44 3.22 9.19
C GLN A 76 8.83 3.39 8.56
N THR A 77 9.66 2.36 8.57
CA THR A 77 11.09 2.53 8.24
C THR A 77 11.30 2.79 6.74
N LEU A 78 10.46 2.23 5.87
CA LEU A 78 10.51 2.53 4.44
C LEU A 78 9.76 3.82 4.10
N GLY A 79 8.59 4.04 4.71
CA GLY A 79 7.81 5.25 4.49
C GLY A 79 8.54 6.52 4.94
N ASP A 80 9.18 6.49 6.11
CA ASP A 80 9.95 7.61 6.67
C ASP A 80 11.06 8.06 5.70
N LYS A 81 11.77 7.13 5.07
CA LYS A 81 12.81 7.46 4.07
C LYS A 81 12.24 8.25 2.89
N VAL A 82 11.10 7.82 2.37
CA VAL A 82 10.45 8.50 1.23
C VAL A 82 9.94 9.88 1.64
N VAL A 83 9.30 9.99 2.80
CA VAL A 83 8.78 11.26 3.30
C VAL A 83 9.92 12.25 3.56
N ARG A 84 11.00 11.81 4.22
CA ARG A 84 12.18 12.64 4.47
C ARG A 84 12.80 13.14 3.18
N GLU A 85 13.04 12.26 2.21
CA GLU A 85 13.61 12.63 0.90
C GLU A 85 12.76 13.71 0.21
N ILE A 86 11.44 13.58 0.22
CA ILE A 86 10.53 14.57 -0.39
C ILE A 86 10.58 15.91 0.35
N VAL A 87 10.56 15.88 1.69
CA VAL A 87 10.51 17.10 2.52
C VAL A 87 11.85 17.83 2.53
N GLU A 88 12.96 17.10 2.69
CA GLU A 88 14.32 17.67 2.74
C GLU A 88 14.74 18.27 1.39
N HIS A 89 14.24 17.72 0.28
CA HIS A 89 14.54 18.18 -1.09
C HIS A 89 13.36 18.87 -1.78
N TRP A 90 12.41 19.43 -1.02
CA TRP A 90 11.15 19.95 -1.56
C TRP A 90 11.32 20.94 -2.72
N ALA A 91 12.30 21.84 -2.65
CA ALA A 91 12.56 22.83 -3.70
C ALA A 91 12.76 22.19 -5.09
N ASP A 92 13.37 21.01 -5.14
CA ASP A 92 13.56 20.24 -6.38
C ASP A 92 12.34 19.32 -6.64
N ARG A 93 11.85 18.65 -5.60
CA ARG A 93 10.76 17.64 -5.67
C ARG A 93 9.38 18.23 -5.92
N GLU A 94 9.19 19.53 -5.74
CA GLU A 94 7.95 20.22 -6.10
C GLU A 94 7.70 20.13 -7.61
N SER A 95 8.74 20.38 -8.41
CA SER A 95 8.64 20.42 -9.88
C SER A 95 9.06 19.10 -10.54
N THR A 96 9.85 18.27 -9.86
CA THR A 96 10.38 17.02 -10.40
C THR A 96 9.89 15.80 -9.64
N LEU A 97 9.49 14.77 -10.36
CA LEU A 97 9.20 13.47 -9.75
C LEU A 97 10.52 12.75 -9.45
N PRO A 98 10.60 11.96 -8.36
CA PRO A 98 11.72 11.06 -8.16
C PRO A 98 11.79 10.06 -9.33
N HIS A 99 12.95 9.95 -9.97
CA HIS A 99 13.22 8.99 -11.01
C HIS A 99 14.45 8.17 -10.59
N GLN A 100 14.48 6.88 -10.90
CA GLN A 100 15.75 6.16 -10.86
C GLN A 100 16.67 6.76 -11.96
N PRO A 101 17.98 6.87 -11.71
CA PRO A 101 18.95 7.26 -12.74
C PRO A 101 18.91 6.32 -13.95
#